data_AF-A0A2N4Z1N1-F1
#
_entry.id   AF-A0A2N4Z1N1-F1
#
_cell.length_a   1.000
_cell.length_b   1.000
_cell.length_c   1.000
_cell.angle_alpha   90.00
_cell.angle_beta   90.00
_cell.angle_gamma   90.00
#
_symmetry.space_group_name_H-M   'P 1'
#
loop_
_entity.id
_entity.type
_entity.pdbx_description
1 polymer ?
#
loop_
_entity_poly.entity_id
_entity_poly.type
_entity_poly.pdbx_seq_one_letter_code
_entity_poly.pdbx_strand_id
1 'polypeptide(L)'
;VCTDDVPPDMLLEKGGIIALLNLLIEHGLPAVDALRFATLNAALRLQRHDLGLIAAGRRADLVVFDSLEKLVAREVYVGGERLAHAGRLLKPIAPAPGVTPPRDTLPIAPLRADDFVLRVQGIRHGVARLRHIRGARFTQWGEVEVQVRDGKVQLPAGFSLIWVKHRHGRHEATPQIALLEGWGELRGAIATSYSHDSHNLVVLGRDADDMALAANQLIASGGGMALAQQGEILAHVAMPIAGMLSDLPAAELARQFRELRDLSSQVADWEPPYRVFKAIEGTCLACNAGPHLTDLGLTDGGSRQIVDPLIACRETPEPTDHNNNPQGA
;
A
#
# COMPACT_ATOMS: atom_id res chain seq x y z
N VAL A 1 22.40 -11.56 0.74
CA VAL A 1 21.02 -11.50 1.32
C VAL A 1 20.52 -10.06 1.31
N CYS A 2 19.22 -9.84 1.32
CA CYS A 2 18.57 -8.53 1.43
C CYS A 2 17.23 -8.70 2.17
N THR A 3 16.64 -7.62 2.66
CA THR A 3 15.31 -7.65 3.28
C THR A 3 14.18 -7.39 2.29
N ASP A 4 14.46 -6.63 1.22
CA ASP A 4 13.42 -5.94 0.44
C ASP A 4 12.57 -5.07 1.38
N ASP A 5 11.25 -5.03 1.23
CA ASP A 5 10.37 -4.25 2.12
C ASP A 5 10.00 -5.01 3.39
N VAL A 6 10.29 -4.38 4.54
CA VAL A 6 9.87 -4.87 5.87
C VAL A 6 9.07 -3.76 6.56
N PRO A 7 7.77 -3.99 6.87
CA PRO A 7 6.94 -3.00 7.54
C PRO A 7 7.43 -2.76 8.99
N PRO A 8 7.11 -1.61 9.59
CA PRO A 8 7.68 -1.19 10.87
C PRO A 8 7.36 -2.14 12.02
N ASP A 9 6.15 -2.74 12.05
CA ASP A 9 5.75 -3.71 13.06
C ASP A 9 6.61 -4.98 13.02
N MET A 10 6.86 -5.50 11.81
CA MET A 10 7.69 -6.67 11.58
C MET A 10 9.18 -6.39 11.81
N LEU A 11 9.65 -5.19 11.45
CA LEU A 11 11.05 -4.78 11.68
C LEU A 11 11.36 -4.75 13.18
N LEU A 12 10.45 -4.23 14.00
CA LEU A 12 10.62 -4.16 15.45
C LEU A 12 10.45 -5.53 16.13
N GLU A 13 9.50 -6.34 15.67
CA GLU A 13 9.23 -7.65 16.25
C GLU A 13 10.30 -8.70 15.90
N LYS A 14 10.68 -8.77 14.61
CA LYS A 14 11.52 -9.84 14.08
C LYS A 14 12.96 -9.39 13.86
N GLY A 15 13.16 -8.13 13.48
CA GLY A 15 14.45 -7.57 13.05
C GLY A 15 14.57 -7.45 11.53
N GLY A 16 15.67 -6.83 11.08
CA GLY A 16 16.01 -6.69 9.66
C GLY A 16 16.77 -7.90 9.12
N ILE A 17 17.98 -7.67 8.57
CA ILE A 17 18.83 -8.75 8.02
C ILE A 17 19.07 -9.89 9.02
N ILE A 18 19.24 -9.58 10.32
CA ILE A 18 19.47 -10.60 11.35
C ILE A 18 18.31 -11.60 11.47
N ALA A 19 17.07 -11.15 11.24
CA ALA A 19 15.89 -12.02 11.24
C ALA A 19 15.96 -13.04 10.11
N LEU A 20 16.32 -12.59 8.91
CA LEU A 20 16.52 -13.46 7.76
C LEU A 20 17.66 -14.46 7.99
N LEU A 21 18.76 -14.03 8.61
CA LEU A 21 19.86 -14.94 8.93
C LEU A 21 19.46 -16.02 9.93
N ASN A 22 18.75 -15.65 11.00
CA ASN A 22 18.22 -16.61 11.96
C ASN A 22 17.23 -17.58 11.30
N LEU A 23 16.35 -17.09 10.42
CA LEU A 23 15.43 -17.95 9.67
C LEU A 23 16.17 -18.99 8.82
N LEU A 24 17.24 -18.58 8.12
CA LEU A 24 18.06 -19.51 7.33
C LEU A 24 18.73 -20.58 8.20
N ILE A 25 19.26 -20.16 9.36
CA ILE A 25 19.92 -21.07 10.31
C ILE A 25 18.92 -22.07 10.90
N GLU A 26 17.74 -21.59 11.30
CA GLU A 26 16.63 -22.43 11.78
C GLU A 26 16.19 -23.47 10.75
N HIS A 27 16.36 -23.19 9.45
CA HIS A 27 16.08 -24.12 8.35
C HIS A 27 17.32 -24.96 7.92
N GLY A 28 18.37 -24.99 8.75
CA GLY A 28 19.50 -25.89 8.60
C GLY A 28 20.69 -25.33 7.82
N LEU A 29 20.68 -24.04 7.43
CA LEU A 29 21.87 -23.43 6.84
C LEU A 29 22.95 -23.20 7.91
N PRO A 30 24.21 -23.62 7.70
CA PRO A 30 25.27 -23.32 8.65
C PRO A 30 25.43 -21.81 8.86
N ALA A 31 25.51 -21.37 10.12
CA ALA A 31 25.59 -19.95 10.47
C ALA A 31 26.79 -19.24 9.82
N VAL A 32 27.91 -19.94 9.66
CA VAL A 32 29.10 -19.41 8.98
C VAL A 32 28.80 -19.06 7.52
N ASP A 33 28.01 -19.87 6.81
CA ASP A 33 27.62 -19.59 5.43
C ASP A 33 26.58 -18.47 5.38
N ALA A 34 25.61 -18.45 6.29
CA ALA A 34 24.64 -17.36 6.42
C ALA A 34 25.35 -16.01 6.64
N LEU A 35 26.32 -15.96 7.55
CA LEU A 35 27.15 -14.78 7.81
C LEU A 35 27.99 -14.40 6.59
N ARG A 36 28.59 -15.38 5.88
CA ARG A 36 29.33 -15.12 4.63
C ARG A 36 28.43 -14.48 3.57
N PHE A 37 27.17 -14.90 3.46
CA PHE A 37 26.20 -14.32 2.53
C PHE A 37 25.86 -12.87 2.87
N ALA A 38 25.83 -12.51 4.16
CA ALA A 38 25.55 -11.15 4.63
C ALA A 38 26.77 -10.23 4.67
N THR A 39 27.98 -10.77 4.65
CA THR A 39 29.21 -10.00 4.84
C THR A 39 30.09 -10.05 3.58
N LEU A 40 30.94 -11.07 3.45
CA LEU A 40 31.96 -11.15 2.41
C LEU A 40 31.35 -11.10 1.00
N ASN A 41 30.28 -11.86 0.75
CA ASN A 41 29.65 -11.90 -0.57
C ASN A 41 29.04 -10.54 -0.95
N ALA A 42 28.45 -9.84 0.03
CA ALA A 42 27.91 -8.50 -0.17
C ALA A 42 29.03 -7.48 -0.44
N ALA A 43 30.12 -7.54 0.31
CA ALA A 43 31.29 -6.68 0.11
C ALA A 43 31.94 -6.90 -1.27
N LEU A 44 32.05 -8.15 -1.73
CA LEU A 44 32.52 -8.49 -3.07
C LEU A 44 31.60 -7.90 -4.15
N ARG A 45 30.28 -8.06 -3.99
CA ARG A 45 29.28 -7.51 -4.92
C ARG A 45 29.37 -5.98 -5.03
N LEU A 46 29.57 -5.29 -3.90
CA LEU A 46 29.70 -3.84 -3.84
C LEU A 46 31.11 -3.33 -4.15
N GLN A 47 32.07 -4.23 -4.42
CA GLN A 47 33.49 -3.90 -4.62
C GLN A 47 34.10 -3.09 -3.46
N ARG A 48 33.63 -3.35 -2.24
CA ARG A 48 34.09 -2.70 -1.01
C ARG A 48 35.04 -3.62 -0.26
N HIS A 49 36.29 -3.65 -0.72
CA HIS A 49 37.35 -4.52 -0.17
C HIS A 49 37.69 -4.23 1.30
N ASP A 50 37.30 -3.06 1.83
CA ASP A 50 37.45 -2.72 3.23
C ASP A 50 36.37 -3.34 4.15
N LEU A 51 35.26 -3.85 3.61
CA LEU A 51 34.11 -4.37 4.36
C LEU A 51 34.02 -5.91 4.36
N GLY A 52 33.11 -6.45 5.18
CA GLY A 52 32.59 -7.81 5.06
C GLY A 52 33.54 -8.96 5.43
N LEU A 53 34.72 -8.67 5.99
CA LEU A 53 35.67 -9.68 6.45
C LEU A 53 36.49 -9.14 7.62
N ILE A 54 36.69 -9.98 8.63
CA ILE A 54 37.61 -9.70 9.74
C ILE A 54 39.03 -10.07 9.29
N ALA A 55 39.82 -9.07 8.93
CA ALA A 55 41.22 -9.23 8.54
C ALA A 55 42.00 -7.93 8.77
N ALA A 56 43.32 -8.03 8.95
CA ALA A 56 44.18 -6.87 9.04
C ALA A 56 44.05 -5.98 7.79
N GLY A 57 44.00 -4.66 7.98
CA GLY A 57 43.83 -3.68 6.91
C GLY A 57 42.39 -3.44 6.46
N ARG A 58 41.39 -4.11 7.05
CA ARG A 58 39.96 -3.86 6.81
C ARG A 58 39.32 -2.99 7.88
N ARG A 59 38.16 -2.43 7.55
CA ARG A 59 37.36 -1.60 8.47
C ARG A 59 36.82 -2.46 9.61
N ALA A 60 36.89 -1.93 10.83
CA ALA A 60 36.34 -2.59 12.02
C ALA A 60 34.82 -2.36 12.16
N ASP A 61 34.06 -2.82 11.16
CA ASP A 61 32.61 -2.96 11.23
C ASP A 61 32.31 -4.39 11.72
N LEU A 62 32.04 -4.53 13.02
CA LEU A 62 32.00 -5.82 13.70
C LEU A 62 30.68 -5.98 14.46
N VAL A 63 30.17 -7.21 14.48
CA VAL A 63 29.07 -7.60 15.36
C VAL A 63 29.52 -8.81 16.18
N VAL A 64 29.37 -8.72 17.49
CA VAL A 64 29.64 -9.82 18.43
C VAL A 64 28.33 -10.52 18.75
N PHE A 65 28.25 -11.82 18.50
CA PHE A 65 27.11 -12.66 18.80
C PHE A 65 27.40 -13.57 19.99
N ASP A 66 26.38 -13.87 20.80
CA ASP A 66 26.52 -14.80 21.93
C ASP A 66 26.57 -16.27 21.49
N SER A 67 25.95 -16.60 20.35
CA SER A 67 25.90 -17.95 19.78
C SER A 67 25.76 -17.90 18.25
N LEU A 68 26.17 -18.99 17.60
CA LEU A 68 25.91 -19.23 16.17
C LEU A 68 24.64 -20.04 15.91
N GLU A 69 24.01 -20.61 16.95
CA GLU A 69 22.71 -21.29 16.83
C GLU A 69 21.57 -20.28 16.62
N LYS A 70 21.63 -19.16 17.35
CA LYS A 70 20.74 -18.02 17.20
C LYS A 70 21.57 -16.75 17.34
N LEU A 71 21.61 -15.97 16.26
CA LEU A 71 22.34 -14.71 16.19
C LEU A 71 21.56 -13.65 16.97
N VAL A 72 22.11 -13.28 18.13
CA VAL A 72 21.68 -12.13 18.94
C VAL A 72 22.88 -11.20 19.09
N ALA A 73 22.76 -9.98 18.56
CA ALA A 73 23.85 -9.02 18.58
C ALA A 73 24.06 -8.46 19.99
N ARG A 74 25.20 -8.79 20.59
CA ARG A 74 25.61 -8.30 21.91
C ARG A 74 26.37 -6.98 21.83
N GLU A 75 27.24 -6.83 20.84
CA GLU A 75 28.01 -5.61 20.61
C GLU A 75 28.05 -5.30 19.12
N VAL A 76 27.94 -4.01 18.78
CA VAL A 76 28.05 -3.54 17.40
C VAL A 76 29.09 -2.43 17.34
N TYR A 77 30.07 -2.62 16.47
CA TYR A 77 31.14 -1.68 16.18
C TYR A 77 31.01 -1.17 14.75
N VAL A 78 31.19 0.12 14.55
CA VAL A 78 31.24 0.76 13.24
C VAL A 78 32.50 1.60 13.18
N GLY A 79 33.39 1.31 12.23
CA GLY A 79 34.70 1.97 12.11
C GLY A 79 35.58 1.82 13.36
N GLY A 80 35.38 0.78 14.17
CA GLY A 80 36.08 0.56 15.43
C GLY A 80 35.47 1.23 16.66
N GLU A 81 34.46 2.09 16.51
CA GLU A 81 33.71 2.64 17.65
C GLU A 81 32.55 1.71 18.01
N ARG A 82 32.45 1.32 19.29
CA ARG A 82 31.28 0.58 19.78
C ARG A 82 30.07 1.51 19.84
N LEU A 83 29.05 1.22 19.03
CA LEU A 83 27.83 2.04 18.93
C LEU A 83 26.63 1.43 19.65
N ALA A 84 26.59 0.10 19.81
CA ALA A 84 25.50 -0.57 20.51
C ALA A 84 26.00 -1.67 21.44
N HIS A 85 25.27 -1.88 22.53
CA HIS A 85 25.48 -2.96 23.49
C HIS A 85 24.14 -3.49 23.99
N ALA A 86 24.00 -4.81 24.04
CA ALA A 86 22.80 -5.50 24.54
C ALA A 86 21.50 -4.97 23.92
N GLY A 87 21.48 -4.83 22.59
CA GLY A 87 20.32 -4.36 21.82
C GLY A 87 20.00 -2.86 21.94
N ARG A 88 20.85 -2.06 22.59
CA ARG A 88 20.64 -0.62 22.77
C ARG A 88 21.78 0.19 22.18
N LEU A 89 21.43 1.30 21.53
CA LEU A 89 22.41 2.32 21.13
C LEU A 89 23.04 2.93 22.39
N LEU A 90 24.36 3.15 22.33
CA LEU A 90 25.12 3.83 23.39
C LEU A 90 25.00 5.35 23.30
N LYS A 91 24.71 5.87 22.11
CA LYS A 91 24.47 7.28 21.83
C LYS A 91 23.32 7.42 20.83
N PRO A 92 22.46 8.45 20.94
CA PRO A 92 21.47 8.74 19.91
C PRO A 92 22.13 9.01 18.56
N ILE A 93 21.50 8.59 17.47
CA ILE A 93 21.93 8.92 16.11
C ILE A 93 21.35 10.30 15.80
N ALA A 94 22.22 11.29 15.58
CA ALA A 94 21.79 12.63 15.20
C ALA A 94 21.27 12.64 13.75
N PRO A 95 20.23 13.43 13.45
CA PRO A 95 19.83 13.70 12.07
C PRO A 95 20.99 14.28 11.26
N ALA A 96 21.02 13.98 9.96
CA ALA A 96 22.00 14.57 9.06
C ALA A 96 21.81 16.10 9.00
N PRO A 97 22.87 16.90 9.22
CA PRO A 97 22.76 18.35 9.19
C PRO A 97 22.41 18.83 7.77
N GLY A 98 21.54 19.83 7.67
CA GLY A 98 21.16 20.44 6.40
C GLY A 98 20.20 19.62 5.54
N VAL A 99 19.63 18.53 6.08
CA VAL A 99 18.61 17.73 5.38
C VAL A 99 17.23 18.05 5.95
N THR A 100 16.36 18.64 5.12
CA THR A 100 14.95 18.86 5.46
C THR A 100 14.11 17.76 4.82
N PRO A 101 13.37 16.94 5.60
CA PRO A 101 12.48 15.93 5.04
C PRO A 101 11.40 16.58 4.17
N PRO A 102 11.07 16.02 2.99
CA PRO A 102 9.98 16.54 2.16
C PRO A 102 8.65 16.36 2.88
N ARG A 103 7.88 17.44 3.04
CA ARG A 103 6.54 17.47 3.62
C ARG A 103 5.57 18.15 2.64
N ASP A 104 4.30 18.21 3.00
CA ASP A 104 3.24 18.85 2.20
C ASP A 104 3.12 18.26 0.78
N THR A 105 3.36 16.95 0.66
CA THR A 105 3.39 16.23 -0.61
C THR A 105 2.02 15.72 -1.07
N LEU A 106 0.94 16.17 -0.43
CA LEU A 106 -0.46 15.90 -0.81
C LEU A 106 -1.23 17.24 -0.96
N PRO A 107 -0.87 18.13 -1.92
CA PRO A 107 -1.59 19.36 -2.22
C PRO A 107 -2.91 19.06 -2.95
N ILE A 108 -3.81 18.34 -2.28
CA ILE A 108 -5.14 17.96 -2.76
C ILE A 108 -6.17 18.68 -1.90
N ALA A 109 -7.13 19.36 -2.52
CA ALA A 109 -8.24 19.96 -1.78
C ALA A 109 -9.12 18.87 -1.14
N PRO A 110 -9.84 19.16 -0.03
CA PRO A 110 -10.74 18.19 0.58
C PRO A 110 -11.73 17.62 -0.43
N LEU A 111 -11.88 16.30 -0.41
CA LEU A 111 -12.72 15.52 -1.30
C LEU A 111 -14.11 15.31 -0.70
N ARG A 112 -15.10 15.11 -1.55
CA ARG A 112 -16.49 14.84 -1.18
C ARG A 112 -16.87 13.43 -1.63
N ALA A 113 -17.92 12.85 -1.06
CA ALA A 113 -18.42 11.54 -1.47
C ALA A 113 -18.68 11.45 -2.98
N ASP A 114 -19.16 12.52 -3.62
CA ASP A 114 -19.43 12.51 -5.06
C ASP A 114 -18.17 12.26 -5.92
N ASP A 115 -16.96 12.57 -5.41
CA ASP A 115 -15.69 12.29 -6.10
C ASP A 115 -15.39 10.79 -6.22
N PHE A 116 -16.05 9.96 -5.41
CA PHE A 116 -15.88 8.50 -5.35
C PHE A 116 -17.02 7.75 -6.04
N VAL A 117 -17.90 8.45 -6.75
CA VAL A 117 -19.00 7.84 -7.51
C VAL A 117 -18.53 7.49 -8.92
N LEU A 118 -18.55 6.20 -9.27
CA LEU A 118 -18.28 5.75 -10.64
C LEU A 118 -19.46 6.12 -11.55
N ARG A 119 -19.19 7.02 -12.50
CA ARG A 119 -20.19 7.50 -13.47
C ARG A 119 -19.88 7.00 -14.88
N VAL A 120 -20.90 6.62 -15.62
CA VAL A 120 -20.77 6.23 -17.04
C VAL A 120 -21.33 7.35 -17.90
N GLN A 121 -20.51 7.84 -18.83
CA GLN A 121 -20.92 8.88 -19.77
C GLN A 121 -21.93 8.34 -20.78
N GLY A 122 -22.92 9.15 -21.15
CA GLY A 122 -23.88 8.82 -22.22
C GLY A 122 -25.03 7.89 -21.83
N ILE A 123 -25.22 7.59 -20.53
CA ILE A 123 -26.36 6.81 -20.03
C ILE A 123 -26.82 7.35 -18.68
N ARG A 124 -28.12 7.65 -18.54
CA ARG A 124 -28.70 8.04 -17.25
C ARG A 124 -29.30 6.86 -16.50
N HIS A 125 -30.04 5.99 -17.19
CA HIS A 125 -30.67 4.82 -16.59
C HIS A 125 -30.53 3.60 -17.51
N GLY A 126 -30.06 2.45 -17.01
CA GLY A 126 -29.98 1.22 -17.81
C GLY A 126 -28.80 0.33 -17.46
N VAL A 127 -28.13 -0.23 -18.47
CA VAL A 127 -27.06 -1.21 -18.28
C VAL A 127 -25.78 -0.76 -18.98
N ALA A 128 -24.64 -0.86 -18.32
CA ALA A 128 -23.32 -0.64 -18.90
C ALA A 128 -22.46 -1.90 -18.77
N ARG A 129 -21.74 -2.27 -19.83
CA ARG A 129 -20.71 -3.31 -19.80
C ARG A 129 -19.36 -2.63 -19.61
N LEU A 130 -18.71 -2.93 -18.49
CA LEU A 130 -17.47 -2.30 -18.06
C LEU A 130 -16.33 -3.32 -17.99
N ARG A 131 -15.12 -2.86 -18.28
CA ARG A 131 -13.88 -3.55 -17.93
C ARG A 131 -13.57 -3.31 -16.45
N HIS A 132 -13.03 -4.32 -15.80
CA HIS A 132 -12.60 -4.24 -14.41
C HIS A 132 -11.28 -4.97 -14.17
N ILE A 133 -10.67 -4.67 -13.03
CA ILE A 133 -9.46 -5.35 -12.56
C ILE A 133 -9.90 -6.51 -11.68
N ARG A 134 -9.50 -7.73 -12.05
CA ARG A 134 -9.79 -8.95 -11.28
C ARG A 134 -8.54 -9.47 -10.60
N GLY A 135 -8.60 -9.66 -9.28
CA GLY A 135 -7.53 -10.25 -8.46
C GLY A 135 -6.71 -9.20 -7.70
N ALA A 136 -6.20 -9.59 -6.53
CA ALA A 136 -5.46 -8.68 -5.64
C ALA A 136 -3.95 -8.58 -5.92
N ARG A 137 -3.33 -9.65 -6.45
CA ARG A 137 -1.88 -9.71 -6.73
C ARG A 137 -1.55 -10.00 -8.20
N PHE A 138 -2.26 -10.94 -8.80
CA PHE A 138 -2.13 -11.26 -10.22
C PHE A 138 -3.38 -10.78 -10.94
N THR A 139 -3.33 -9.55 -11.41
CA THR A 139 -4.47 -8.87 -12.02
C THR A 139 -4.76 -9.43 -13.41
N GLN A 140 -6.04 -9.59 -13.71
CA GLN A 140 -6.54 -9.99 -15.03
C GLN A 140 -7.68 -9.07 -15.45
N TRP A 141 -7.87 -8.94 -16.76
CA TRP A 141 -9.04 -8.27 -17.30
C TRP A 141 -10.29 -9.09 -17.00
N GLY A 142 -11.31 -8.40 -16.49
CA GLY A 142 -12.68 -8.89 -16.45
C GLY A 142 -13.61 -7.94 -17.20
N GLU A 143 -14.78 -8.47 -17.55
CA GLU A 143 -15.90 -7.68 -18.05
C GLU A 143 -17.14 -7.98 -17.20
N VAL A 144 -17.93 -6.97 -16.89
CA VAL A 144 -19.15 -7.11 -16.10
C VAL A 144 -20.24 -6.16 -16.61
N GLU A 145 -21.47 -6.65 -16.66
CA GLU A 145 -22.65 -5.80 -16.87
C GLU A 145 -23.16 -5.28 -15.53
N VAL A 146 -23.30 -3.96 -15.43
CA VAL A 146 -23.75 -3.26 -14.23
C VAL A 146 -24.97 -2.42 -14.53
N GLN A 147 -25.87 -2.31 -13.55
CA GLN A 147 -26.98 -1.37 -13.62
C GLN A 147 -26.44 0.05 -13.43
N VAL A 148 -27.02 1.01 -14.15
CA VAL A 148 -26.76 2.44 -14.01
C VAL A 148 -28.06 3.11 -13.64
N ARG A 149 -28.04 3.92 -12.58
CA ARG A 149 -29.16 4.75 -12.12
C ARG A 149 -28.66 6.16 -11.88
N ASP A 150 -29.33 7.15 -12.46
CA ASP A 150 -28.92 8.56 -12.44
C ASP A 150 -27.45 8.78 -12.85
N GLY A 151 -26.99 8.03 -13.86
CA GLY A 151 -25.62 8.02 -14.36
C GLY A 151 -24.60 7.38 -13.42
N LYS A 152 -25.03 6.82 -12.28
CA LYS A 152 -24.18 6.16 -11.27
C LYS A 152 -24.22 4.65 -11.42
N VAL A 153 -23.04 4.03 -11.48
CA VAL A 153 -22.92 2.57 -11.46
C VAL A 153 -23.43 2.03 -10.12
N GLN A 154 -24.32 1.05 -10.21
CA GLN A 154 -24.78 0.28 -9.05
C GLN A 154 -23.80 -0.86 -8.83
N LEU A 155 -23.03 -0.77 -7.74
CA LEU A 155 -21.93 -1.68 -7.46
C LEU A 155 -22.45 -3.10 -7.13
N PRO A 156 -22.14 -4.13 -7.95
CA PRO A 156 -22.57 -5.49 -7.66
C PRO A 156 -21.93 -6.03 -6.37
N ALA A 157 -22.51 -7.09 -5.79
CA ALA A 157 -21.89 -7.82 -4.69
C ALA A 157 -20.54 -8.44 -5.12
N GLY A 158 -19.55 -8.46 -4.23
CA GLY A 158 -18.21 -8.96 -4.54
C GLY A 158 -17.34 -8.00 -5.40
N PHE A 159 -17.87 -6.84 -5.78
CA PHE A 159 -17.13 -5.77 -6.42
C PHE A 159 -16.90 -4.59 -5.48
N SER A 160 -15.73 -3.98 -5.61
CA SER A 160 -15.34 -2.73 -4.94
C SER A 160 -14.87 -1.71 -5.96
N LEU A 161 -14.62 -0.49 -5.50
CA LEU A 161 -14.05 0.60 -6.27
C LEU A 161 -12.58 0.78 -5.89
N ILE A 162 -11.76 1.10 -6.88
CA ILE A 162 -10.45 1.71 -6.69
C ILE A 162 -10.50 3.11 -7.27
N TRP A 163 -10.01 4.09 -6.51
CA TRP A 163 -9.91 5.47 -6.90
C TRP A 163 -8.47 5.95 -6.75
N VAL A 164 -7.94 6.65 -7.76
CA VAL A 164 -6.54 7.11 -7.79
C VAL A 164 -6.49 8.58 -8.18
N LYS A 165 -5.74 9.37 -7.43
CA LYS A 165 -5.50 10.79 -7.73
C LYS A 165 -4.03 11.13 -7.67
N HIS A 166 -3.55 11.76 -8.74
CA HIS A 166 -2.22 12.35 -8.78
C HIS A 166 -2.05 13.35 -7.62
N ARG A 167 -1.02 13.14 -6.79
CA ARG A 167 -0.75 13.99 -5.62
C ARG A 167 0.50 14.85 -5.73
N HIS A 168 1.32 14.71 -6.77
CA HIS A 168 2.65 15.36 -6.76
C HIS A 168 2.65 16.80 -7.27
N GLY A 169 1.49 17.38 -7.61
CA GLY A 169 1.38 18.75 -8.12
C GLY A 169 2.07 19.04 -9.47
N ARG A 170 2.68 18.03 -10.09
CA ARG A 170 3.37 18.09 -11.39
C ARG A 170 2.45 18.37 -12.58
N HIS A 171 1.20 17.95 -12.51
CA HIS A 171 0.17 18.22 -13.51
C HIS A 171 -1.22 18.12 -12.85
N GLU A 172 -2.19 18.84 -13.41
CA GLU A 172 -3.59 18.61 -13.08
C GLU A 172 -4.03 17.30 -13.73
N ALA A 173 -4.32 16.30 -12.90
CA ALA A 173 -4.89 15.04 -13.35
C ALA A 173 -6.29 14.89 -12.77
N THR A 174 -7.28 14.58 -13.61
CA THR A 174 -8.60 14.15 -13.15
C THR A 174 -8.44 12.84 -12.37
N PRO A 175 -9.07 12.69 -11.19
CA PRO A 175 -9.06 11.41 -10.49
C PRO A 175 -9.61 10.30 -11.39
N GLN A 176 -9.05 9.11 -11.25
CA GLN A 176 -9.47 7.92 -11.99
C GLN A 176 -10.18 6.97 -11.05
N ILE A 177 -11.19 6.26 -11.55
CA ILE A 177 -11.98 5.31 -10.77
C ILE A 177 -12.33 4.08 -11.61
N ALA A 178 -12.24 2.89 -11.02
CA ALA A 178 -12.53 1.63 -11.69
C ALA A 178 -13.11 0.60 -10.73
N LEU A 179 -13.72 -0.44 -11.31
CA LEU A 179 -14.19 -1.62 -10.58
C LEU A 179 -13.03 -2.57 -10.26
N LEU A 180 -13.04 -3.09 -9.04
CA LEU A 180 -12.20 -4.18 -8.54
C LEU A 180 -13.05 -5.41 -8.22
N GLU A 181 -12.60 -6.58 -8.65
CA GLU A 181 -13.16 -7.88 -8.26
C GLU A 181 -12.07 -8.72 -7.57
N GLY A 182 -12.47 -9.59 -6.64
CA GLY A 182 -11.57 -10.54 -5.99
C GLY A 182 -10.89 -10.00 -4.73
N TRP A 183 -11.34 -8.85 -4.22
CA TRP A 183 -10.92 -8.26 -2.94
C TRP A 183 -11.80 -8.66 -1.75
N GLY A 184 -12.70 -9.64 -1.95
CA GLY A 184 -13.73 -9.97 -0.97
C GLY A 184 -14.78 -8.86 -0.91
N GLU A 185 -15.48 -8.76 0.22
CA GLU A 185 -16.51 -7.76 0.41
C GLU A 185 -15.96 -6.60 1.25
N LEU A 186 -15.61 -5.49 0.61
CA LEU A 186 -15.08 -4.32 1.34
C LEU A 186 -16.19 -3.61 2.10
N ARG A 187 -16.10 -3.62 3.43
CA ARG A 187 -17.03 -3.00 4.37
C ARG A 187 -16.45 -1.67 4.86
N GLY A 188 -16.48 -0.65 4.01
CA GLY A 188 -15.91 0.66 4.28
C GLY A 188 -14.84 1.01 3.25
N ALA A 189 -13.77 1.66 3.69
CA ALA A 189 -12.70 2.13 2.83
C ALA A 189 -11.29 1.98 3.42
N ILE A 190 -10.32 1.84 2.52
CA ILE A 190 -8.89 1.80 2.79
C ILE A 190 -8.25 2.89 1.94
N ALA A 191 -7.59 3.87 2.56
CA ALA A 191 -6.79 4.86 1.85
C ALA A 191 -5.30 4.63 2.11
N THR A 192 -4.47 4.84 1.08
CA THR A 192 -3.01 4.83 1.20
C THR A 192 -2.37 5.88 0.29
N SER A 193 -1.28 6.49 0.74
CA SER A 193 -0.33 7.21 -0.12
C SER A 193 0.97 6.47 -0.34
N TYR A 194 1.10 5.28 0.24
CA TYR A 194 2.15 4.29 -0.02
C TYR A 194 1.61 3.26 -1.02
N SER A 195 1.65 3.59 -2.31
CA SER A 195 1.20 2.73 -3.41
C SER A 195 2.27 2.67 -4.50
N HIS A 196 2.98 1.55 -4.58
CA HIS A 196 4.10 1.37 -5.49
C HIS A 196 3.72 1.61 -6.96
N ASP A 197 4.54 2.27 -7.77
CA ASP A 197 5.74 3.09 -7.45
C ASP A 197 5.50 4.58 -7.71
N SER A 198 4.34 4.95 -8.25
CA SER A 198 3.96 6.36 -8.42
C SER A 198 3.61 7.00 -7.09
N HIS A 199 3.22 6.19 -6.09
CA HIS A 199 2.78 6.61 -4.76
C HIS A 199 1.80 7.76 -4.87
N ASN A 200 0.70 7.58 -5.61
CA ASN A 200 -0.41 8.54 -5.64
C ASN A 200 -1.38 8.27 -4.48
N LEU A 201 -2.36 9.14 -4.27
CA LEU A 201 -3.43 8.85 -3.30
C LEU A 201 -4.33 7.76 -3.90
N VAL A 202 -4.43 6.63 -3.22
CA VAL A 202 -5.24 5.48 -3.62
C VAL A 202 -6.29 5.22 -2.54
N VAL A 203 -7.52 4.98 -2.96
CA VAL A 203 -8.63 4.65 -2.07
C VAL A 203 -9.37 3.44 -2.62
N LEU A 204 -9.53 2.40 -1.79
CA LEU A 204 -10.32 1.21 -2.07
C LEU A 204 -11.57 1.26 -1.21
N GLY A 205 -12.74 0.91 -1.73
CA GLY A 205 -13.96 0.86 -0.92
C GLY A 205 -15.22 0.58 -1.71
N ARG A 206 -16.36 0.60 -1.02
CA ARG A 206 -17.70 0.49 -1.66
C ARG A 206 -18.60 1.68 -1.34
N ASP A 207 -18.44 2.24 -0.15
CA ASP A 207 -19.20 3.38 0.32
C ASP A 207 -18.43 4.69 0.06
N ALA A 208 -19.09 5.63 -0.60
CA ALA A 208 -18.45 6.86 -1.05
C ALA A 208 -18.12 7.83 0.09
N ASP A 209 -18.90 7.81 1.18
CA ASP A 209 -18.66 8.64 2.35
C ASP A 209 -17.46 8.12 3.14
N ASP A 210 -17.36 6.80 3.36
CA ASP A 210 -16.19 6.17 3.99
C ASP A 210 -14.91 6.39 3.16
N MET A 211 -15.01 6.30 1.82
CA MET A 211 -13.88 6.58 0.92
C MET A 211 -13.41 8.03 1.03
N ALA A 212 -14.33 8.99 1.06
CA ALA A 212 -13.99 10.39 1.24
C ALA A 212 -13.38 10.66 2.62
N LEU A 213 -13.92 10.05 3.67
CA LEU A 213 -13.41 10.17 5.04
C LEU A 213 -11.96 9.68 5.14
N ALA A 214 -11.67 8.46 4.65
CA ALA A 214 -10.33 7.90 4.68
C ALA A 214 -9.33 8.74 3.84
N ALA A 215 -9.74 9.21 2.66
CA ALA A 215 -8.91 10.03 1.80
C ALA A 215 -8.55 11.38 2.46
N ASN A 216 -9.55 12.05 3.03
CA ASN A 216 -9.37 13.34 3.68
C ASN A 216 -8.52 13.23 4.95
N GLN A 217 -8.59 12.11 5.68
CA GLN A 217 -7.69 11.85 6.80
C GLN A 217 -6.22 11.85 6.35
N LEU A 218 -5.90 11.24 5.19
CA LEU A 218 -4.54 11.25 4.65
C LEU A 218 -4.12 12.62 4.13
N ILE A 219 -5.02 13.34 3.45
CA ILE A 219 -4.76 14.72 3.01
C ILE A 219 -4.39 15.59 4.23
N ALA A 220 -5.17 15.51 5.31
CA ALA A 220 -4.94 16.28 6.53
C ALA A 220 -3.65 15.88 7.26
N SER A 221 -3.30 14.59 7.29
CA SER A 221 -2.10 14.11 7.98
C SER A 221 -0.81 14.16 7.15
N GLY A 222 -0.87 14.62 5.90
CA GLY A 222 0.28 14.63 4.99
C GLY A 222 0.65 13.25 4.42
N GLY A 223 -0.30 12.31 4.42
CA GLY A 223 -0.16 10.95 3.89
C GLY A 223 -0.07 9.86 4.96
N GLY A 224 0.06 8.62 4.50
CA GLY A 224 0.09 7.40 5.31
C GLY A 224 -0.96 6.38 4.87
N MET A 225 -1.59 5.73 5.85
CA MET A 225 -2.69 4.77 5.62
C MET A 225 -3.84 5.04 6.60
N ALA A 226 -5.07 4.88 6.13
CA ALA A 226 -6.28 5.05 6.94
C ALA A 226 -7.34 4.02 6.59
N LEU A 227 -8.09 3.59 7.59
CA LEU A 227 -9.26 2.73 7.47
C LEU A 227 -10.48 3.51 7.92
N ALA A 228 -11.53 3.52 7.11
CA ALA A 228 -12.83 4.08 7.48
C ALA A 228 -13.91 3.01 7.34
N GLN A 229 -14.91 3.04 8.22
CA GLN A 229 -16.07 2.17 8.16
C GLN A 229 -17.21 2.84 8.90
N GLN A 230 -18.41 2.86 8.31
CA GLN A 230 -19.63 3.36 8.95
C GLN A 230 -19.52 4.83 9.41
N GLY A 231 -18.80 5.66 8.65
CA GLY A 231 -18.63 7.09 8.94
C GLY A 231 -17.58 7.41 10.00
N GLU A 232 -16.79 6.44 10.45
CA GLU A 232 -15.72 6.62 11.44
C GLU A 232 -14.35 6.16 10.92
N ILE A 233 -13.28 6.77 11.42
CA ILE A 233 -11.91 6.31 11.21
C ILE A 233 -11.61 5.18 12.20
N LEU A 234 -11.47 3.95 11.70
CA LEU A 234 -11.12 2.79 12.52
C LEU A 234 -9.65 2.80 12.94
N ALA A 235 -8.76 3.16 12.02
CA ALA A 235 -7.33 3.21 12.25
C ALA A 235 -6.66 4.19 11.30
N HIS A 236 -5.56 4.81 11.76
CA HIS A 236 -4.77 5.75 10.97
C HIS A 236 -3.30 5.66 11.36
N VAL A 237 -2.42 5.62 10.36
CA VAL A 237 -0.97 5.73 10.53
C VAL A 237 -0.51 6.92 9.70
N ALA A 238 -0.15 8.02 10.37
CA ALA A 238 0.36 9.21 9.70
C ALA A 238 1.80 9.01 9.22
N MET A 239 2.06 9.33 7.95
CA MET A 239 3.38 9.26 7.34
C MET A 239 3.73 10.57 6.62
N PRO A 240 3.81 11.71 7.32
CA PRO A 240 3.87 13.05 6.70
C PRO A 240 5.12 13.32 5.86
N ILE A 241 6.17 12.50 5.97
CA ILE A 241 7.40 12.65 5.18
C ILE A 241 7.20 11.94 3.84
N ALA A 242 7.08 12.72 2.77
CA ALA A 242 6.70 12.28 1.42
C ALA A 242 5.39 11.47 1.33
N GLY A 243 4.55 11.48 2.37
CA GLY A 243 3.40 10.58 2.52
C GLY A 243 3.78 9.10 2.59
N MET A 244 4.99 8.77 3.05
CA MET A 244 5.53 7.40 3.07
C MET A 244 6.32 7.07 4.35
N LEU A 245 6.90 8.08 5.00
CA LEU A 245 7.69 7.91 6.22
C LEU A 245 7.11 8.72 7.37
N SER A 246 7.32 8.25 8.60
CA SER A 246 6.87 8.90 9.83
C SER A 246 8.06 9.36 10.66
N ASP A 247 7.87 10.44 11.42
CA ASP A 247 8.80 10.96 12.42
C ASP A 247 8.50 10.44 13.83
N LEU A 248 7.48 9.58 13.99
CA LEU A 248 7.19 8.92 15.24
C LEU A 248 8.34 7.99 15.68
N PRO A 249 8.55 7.81 17.01
CA PRO A 249 9.42 6.76 17.50
C PRO A 249 9.04 5.40 16.92
N ALA A 250 10.03 4.60 16.55
CA ALA A 250 9.79 3.37 15.79
C ALA A 250 8.85 2.38 16.51
N ALA A 251 8.91 2.31 17.85
CA ALA A 251 8.00 1.47 18.64
C ALA A 251 6.53 1.93 18.55
N GLU A 252 6.30 3.25 18.52
CA GLU A 252 4.95 3.80 18.40
C GLU A 252 4.41 3.61 16.97
N LEU A 253 5.23 3.88 15.95
CA LEU A 253 4.86 3.60 14.56
C LEU A 253 4.54 2.12 14.34
N ALA A 254 5.37 1.22 14.87
CA ALA A 254 5.15 -0.22 14.82
C ALA A 254 3.84 -0.64 15.50
N ARG A 255 3.50 -0.03 16.64
CA ARG A 255 2.25 -0.28 17.35
C ARG A 255 1.04 0.16 16.51
N GLN A 256 1.07 1.38 15.98
CA GLN A 256 0.00 1.91 15.14
C GLN A 256 -0.17 1.11 13.84
N PHE A 257 0.93 0.71 13.20
CA PHE A 257 0.88 -0.08 11.97
C PHE A 257 0.33 -1.50 12.20
N ARG A 258 0.70 -2.12 13.33
CA ARG A 258 0.11 -3.40 13.74
C ARG A 258 -1.39 -3.28 13.97
N GLU A 259 -1.81 -2.27 14.72
CA GLU A 259 -3.22 -1.97 14.98
C GLU A 259 -4.00 -1.75 13.68
N LEU A 260 -3.47 -0.93 12.77
CA LEU A 260 -4.05 -0.72 11.45
C LEU A 260 -4.15 -2.02 10.64
N ARG A 261 -3.09 -2.84 10.61
CA ARG A 261 -3.09 -4.13 9.91
C ARG A 261 -4.13 -5.09 10.50
N ASP A 262 -4.23 -5.18 11.82
CA ASP A 262 -5.16 -6.10 12.48
C ASP A 262 -6.63 -5.65 12.26
N LEU A 263 -6.92 -4.35 12.46
CA LEU A 263 -8.24 -3.76 12.23
C LEU A 263 -8.67 -3.78 10.76
N SER A 264 -7.73 -3.82 9.81
CA SER A 264 -8.06 -3.92 8.37
C SER A 264 -8.90 -5.16 8.02
N SER A 265 -8.85 -6.21 8.84
CA SER A 265 -9.66 -7.42 8.66
C SER A 265 -11.17 -7.16 8.87
N GLN A 266 -11.54 -6.06 9.54
CA GLN A 266 -12.94 -5.63 9.66
C GLN A 266 -13.45 -5.02 8.36
N VAL A 267 -12.55 -4.35 7.61
CA VAL A 267 -12.86 -3.69 6.33
C VAL A 267 -12.76 -4.68 5.17
N ALA A 268 -11.78 -5.57 5.15
CA ALA A 268 -11.52 -6.49 4.03
C ALA A 268 -11.39 -7.95 4.47
N ASP A 269 -11.91 -8.86 3.63
CA ASP A 269 -11.82 -10.30 3.86
C ASP A 269 -10.46 -10.87 3.46
N TRP A 270 -9.41 -10.74 4.27
CA TRP A 270 -8.09 -11.25 3.89
C TRP A 270 -8.08 -12.78 3.71
N GLU A 271 -7.46 -13.24 2.62
CA GLU A 271 -7.30 -14.65 2.25
C GLU A 271 -5.88 -14.88 1.70
N PRO A 272 -4.96 -15.38 2.54
CA PRO A 272 -3.61 -15.74 2.13
C PRO A 272 -3.61 -16.81 1.02
N PRO A 273 -2.59 -16.84 0.14
CA PRO A 273 -1.37 -16.02 0.20
C PRO A 273 -1.46 -14.71 -0.59
N TYR A 274 -2.52 -14.48 -1.37
CA TYR A 274 -2.55 -13.41 -2.38
C TYR A 274 -3.37 -12.20 -1.96
N ARG A 275 -4.51 -12.40 -1.28
CA ARG A 275 -5.35 -11.32 -0.78
C ARG A 275 -4.97 -11.04 0.66
N VAL A 276 -3.86 -10.35 0.85
CA VAL A 276 -3.33 -9.97 2.17
C VAL A 276 -3.22 -8.46 2.26
N PHE A 277 -3.11 -7.93 3.48
CA PHE A 277 -2.94 -6.49 3.71
C PHE A 277 -1.83 -5.87 2.82
N LYS A 278 -0.69 -6.55 2.66
CA LYS A 278 0.42 -6.09 1.80
C LYS A 278 0.03 -5.91 0.32
N ALA A 279 -1.02 -6.59 -0.17
CA ALA A 279 -1.45 -6.45 -1.56
C ALA A 279 -1.92 -5.03 -1.92
N ILE A 280 -2.36 -4.25 -0.93
CA ILE A 280 -2.79 -2.85 -1.12
C ILE A 280 -1.66 -2.03 -1.78
N GLU A 281 -0.41 -2.26 -1.39
CA GLU A 281 0.73 -1.48 -1.85
C GLU A 281 1.02 -1.67 -3.35
N GLY A 282 0.55 -2.77 -3.94
CA GLY A 282 0.79 -3.13 -5.33
C GLY A 282 -0.37 -2.87 -6.30
N THR A 283 -1.51 -2.33 -5.84
CA THR A 283 -2.74 -2.22 -6.67
C THR A 283 -2.60 -1.32 -7.89
N CYS A 284 -1.64 -0.39 -7.87
CA CYS A 284 -1.41 0.59 -8.91
C CYS A 284 -0.04 0.45 -9.59
N LEU A 285 0.65 -0.68 -9.41
CA LEU A 285 2.00 -0.89 -9.93
C LEU A 285 1.96 -1.21 -11.44
N ALA A 286 1.90 -0.14 -12.25
CA ALA A 286 1.64 -0.19 -13.70
C ALA A 286 2.65 -1.00 -14.54
N CYS A 287 3.83 -1.30 -14.02
CA CYS A 287 4.81 -2.13 -14.72
C CYS A 287 4.50 -3.63 -14.65
N ASN A 288 3.64 -4.06 -13.71
CA ASN A 288 3.20 -5.44 -13.61
C ASN A 288 2.25 -5.79 -14.76
N ALA A 289 2.33 -7.04 -15.22
CA ALA A 289 1.46 -7.52 -16.29
C ALA A 289 -0.03 -7.48 -15.89
N GLY A 290 -0.89 -7.15 -16.86
CA GLY A 290 -2.34 -7.07 -16.67
C GLY A 290 -2.83 -5.69 -16.21
N PRO A 291 -4.13 -5.59 -15.87
CA PRO A 291 -4.77 -4.30 -15.65
C PRO A 291 -4.48 -3.70 -14.28
N HIS A 292 -4.11 -2.43 -14.26
CA HIS A 292 -3.90 -1.63 -13.05
C HIS A 292 -4.48 -0.24 -13.23
N LEU A 293 -5.16 0.29 -12.21
CA LEU A 293 -5.59 1.68 -12.22
C LEU A 293 -4.41 2.58 -11.85
N THR A 294 -4.20 3.63 -12.62
CA THR A 294 -3.20 4.68 -12.36
C THR A 294 -3.89 6.03 -12.30
N ASP A 295 -3.14 7.09 -11.99
CA ASP A 295 -3.60 8.47 -12.10
C ASP A 295 -3.87 8.92 -13.55
N LEU A 296 -3.39 8.17 -14.55
CA LEU A 296 -3.61 8.46 -15.97
C LEU A 296 -4.82 7.72 -16.55
N GLY A 297 -5.27 6.64 -15.89
CA GLY A 297 -6.40 5.83 -16.31
C GLY A 297 -6.20 4.35 -16.02
N LEU A 298 -7.09 3.53 -16.57
CA LEU A 298 -7.03 2.07 -16.46
C LEU A 298 -6.01 1.54 -17.48
N THR A 299 -4.89 1.02 -16.98
CA THR A 299 -3.72 0.67 -17.81
C THR A 299 -3.51 -0.84 -17.89
N ASP A 300 -2.83 -1.31 -18.93
CA ASP A 300 -2.29 -2.67 -19.01
C ASP A 300 -0.76 -2.63 -19.07
N GLY A 301 -0.08 -3.23 -18.10
CA GLY A 301 1.39 -3.19 -18.06
C GLY A 301 2.07 -4.01 -19.15
N GLY A 302 1.38 -5.01 -19.73
CA GLY A 302 1.87 -5.83 -20.83
C GLY A 302 1.80 -5.10 -22.18
N SER A 303 0.65 -4.48 -22.50
CA SER A 303 0.46 -3.74 -23.75
C SER A 303 0.90 -2.27 -23.68
N ARG A 304 1.07 -1.73 -22.47
CA ARG A 304 1.38 -0.32 -22.16
C ARG A 304 0.31 0.65 -22.66
N GLN A 305 -0.93 0.19 -22.78
CA GLN A 305 -2.06 1.00 -23.20
C GLN A 305 -2.87 1.51 -22.01
N ILE A 306 -3.46 2.69 -22.17
CA ILE A 306 -4.58 3.15 -21.35
C ILE A 306 -5.84 2.73 -22.08
N VAL A 307 -6.71 2.00 -21.40
CA VAL A 307 -7.90 1.36 -21.97
C VAL A 307 -9.14 2.05 -21.44
N ASP A 308 -10.13 2.24 -22.33
CA ASP A 308 -11.45 2.73 -21.94
C ASP A 308 -12.14 1.71 -21.02
N PRO A 309 -12.54 2.08 -19.79
CA PRO A 309 -13.32 1.21 -18.92
C PRO A 309 -14.67 0.83 -19.53
N LEU A 310 -15.29 1.69 -20.35
CA LEU A 310 -16.58 1.43 -20.96
C LEU A 310 -16.42 0.58 -22.24
N ILE A 311 -17.18 -0.50 -22.34
CA ILE A 311 -17.24 -1.33 -23.55
C ILE A 311 -18.50 -1.00 -24.36
N ALA A 312 -19.65 -0.96 -23.69
CA ALA A 312 -20.94 -0.67 -24.27
C ALA A 312 -21.92 -0.21 -23.20
N CYS A 313 -22.95 0.54 -23.57
CA CYS A 313 -24.08 0.84 -22.69
C CYS A 313 -25.40 0.79 -23.45
N ARG A 314 -26.49 0.53 -22.72
CA ARG A 314 -27.86 0.53 -23.22
C ARG A 314 -28.75 1.24 -22.23
N GLU A 315 -29.32 2.36 -22.66
CA GLU A 315 -30.32 3.10 -21.89
C GLU A 315 -31.65 2.32 -21.88
N THR A 316 -32.30 2.31 -20.72
CA THR A 316 -33.66 1.81 -20.54
C THR A 316 -34.51 2.95 -20.00
N PRO A 317 -35.77 3.10 -20.44
CA PRO A 317 -36.66 4.13 -19.91
C PRO A 317 -36.67 4.08 -18.37
N GLU A 318 -36.62 5.23 -17.71
CA GLU A 318 -36.86 5.31 -16.26
C GLU A 318 -38.19 4.60 -15.98
N PRO A 319 -38.28 3.73 -14.95
CA PRO A 319 -39.56 3.20 -14.53
C PRO A 319 -40.42 4.40 -14.12
N THR A 320 -41.38 4.74 -14.99
CA THR A 320 -42.43 5.69 -14.64
C THR A 320 -43.17 5.11 -13.46
N ASP A 321 -43.17 5.82 -12.33
CA ASP A 321 -44.13 5.57 -11.25
C ASP A 321 -45.53 5.64 -11.86
N HIS A 322 -46.06 4.49 -12.28
CA HIS A 322 -47.44 4.40 -12.69
C HIS A 322 -48.26 4.68 -11.43
N ASN A 323 -48.76 5.90 -11.41
CA ASN A 323 -49.78 6.45 -10.56
C ASN A 323 -50.93 5.43 -10.42
N ASN A 324 -50.82 4.52 -9.46
CA ASN A 324 -51.93 3.69 -9.00
C ASN A 324 -52.86 4.63 -8.24
N ASN A 325 -53.72 5.31 -8.98
CA ASN A 325 -54.82 6.08 -8.45
C ASN A 325 -56.12 5.27 -8.68
N PRO A 326 -56.54 4.40 -7.74
CA PRO A 326 -57.79 3.68 -7.86
C PRO A 326 -58.92 4.51 -7.23
N GLN A 327 -59.34 5.61 -7.86
CA GLN A 327 -60.59 6.33 -7.55
C GLN A 327 -61.02 7.09 -8.81
N GLY A 328 -62.23 6.99 -9.37
CA GLY A 328 -63.43 6.22 -9.07
C GLY A 328 -64.40 6.43 -10.24
N ALA A 329 -65.22 5.43 -10.53
CA ALA A 329 -66.41 5.52 -11.37
C ALA A 329 -67.62 5.09 -10.52
#